data_AF-A0A9P1NMP1-F1
#
_entry.id   AF-A0A9P1NMP1-F1
#
_cell.length_a   1.000
_cell.length_b   1.000
_cell.length_c   1.000
_cell.angle_alpha   90.00
_cell.angle_beta   90.00
_cell.angle_gamma   90.00
#
_symmetry.space_group_name_H-M   'P 1'
#
loop_
_entity.id
_entity.type
_entity.pdbx_description
1 polymer ?
#
loop_
_entity_poly.entity_id
_entity_poly.type
_entity_poly.pdbx_seq_one_letter_code
_entity_poly.pdbx_strand_id
1 'polypeptide(L)'
;MTENAPSFGLLLFPNVTQLDLTGPYEVLARVPGAQVHLLWKTLDPVRSDTGLTILPTSTLAEAPPLDLLLVPGGGGINALLADEEVLAFLAERASGTRYLSGICTGSLVLGAAGLLEGKRAGTHWASRGFLSAFGATPVAERVVVDGTLFTGGGVTAGIDVALRIVGELFGEQTAKLIQLSIEYDPKPPFDSGSPDGAGAQVTDQLLARMRPMLDARAAAVAAGAEALRRRRSARAS
;
A
#
# COMPACT_ATOMS: atom_id res chain seq x y z
N MET A 1 -11.05 -11.79 28.79
CA MET A 1 -11.36 -11.92 27.37
C MET A 1 -10.06 -12.28 26.69
N THR A 2 -9.95 -13.48 26.13
CA THR A 2 -8.77 -13.87 25.33
C THR A 2 -8.85 -13.09 24.03
N GLU A 3 -8.36 -11.85 24.01
CA GLU A 3 -8.24 -11.10 22.76
C GLU A 3 -7.27 -11.87 21.86
N ASN A 4 -7.73 -12.21 20.65
CA ASN A 4 -6.89 -12.84 19.64
C ASN A 4 -5.67 -11.95 19.39
N ALA A 5 -4.50 -12.57 19.18
CA ALA A 5 -3.28 -11.88 18.81
C ALA A 5 -3.51 -10.95 17.60
N PRO A 6 -3.05 -9.68 17.63
CA PRO A 6 -3.17 -8.78 16.49
C PRO A 6 -2.64 -9.42 15.22
N SER A 7 -3.39 -9.35 14.11
CA SER A 7 -2.98 -10.00 12.86
C SER A 7 -2.94 -9.01 11.71
N PHE A 8 -1.80 -8.90 11.04
CA PHE A 8 -1.57 -7.95 9.95
C PHE A 8 -1.12 -8.68 8.69
N GLY A 9 -1.80 -8.46 7.57
CA GLY A 9 -1.44 -9.03 6.27
C GLY A 9 -0.87 -7.98 5.34
N LEU A 10 0.33 -8.23 4.81
CA LEU A 10 1.01 -7.36 3.85
C LEU A 10 1.15 -8.14 2.54
N LEU A 11 0.60 -7.60 1.46
CA LEU A 11 0.70 -8.23 0.15
C LEU A 11 2.15 -8.16 -0.36
N LEU A 12 2.76 -9.31 -0.64
CA LEU A 12 4.11 -9.44 -1.20
C LEU A 12 4.02 -9.90 -2.64
N PHE A 13 4.58 -9.18 -3.61
CA PHE A 13 4.46 -9.54 -5.04
C PHE A 13 5.73 -9.26 -5.84
N PRO A 14 5.94 -9.91 -7.02
CA PRO A 14 7.10 -9.68 -7.86
C PRO A 14 7.25 -8.21 -8.26
N ASN A 15 8.46 -7.67 -8.18
CA ASN A 15 8.75 -6.26 -8.43
C ASN A 15 8.05 -5.29 -7.48
N VAL A 16 7.72 -5.72 -6.25
CA VAL A 16 7.37 -4.82 -5.15
C VAL A 16 8.54 -3.89 -4.85
N THR A 17 8.27 -2.63 -4.52
CA THR A 17 9.27 -1.77 -3.89
C THR A 17 9.39 -2.22 -2.44
N GLN A 18 10.46 -2.94 -2.12
CA GLN A 18 10.53 -3.68 -0.84
C GLN A 18 10.32 -2.79 0.38
N LEU A 19 10.73 -1.51 0.35
CA LEU A 19 10.63 -0.60 1.49
C LEU A 19 9.18 -0.16 1.78
N ASP A 20 8.30 -0.19 0.78
CA ASP A 20 6.86 0.01 0.95
C ASP A 20 6.23 -1.10 1.81
N LEU A 21 6.89 -2.27 1.86
CA LEU A 21 6.49 -3.44 2.66
C LEU A 21 7.28 -3.53 3.95
N THR A 22 8.62 -3.46 3.89
CA THR A 22 9.50 -3.68 5.05
C THR A 22 9.47 -2.52 6.05
N GLY A 23 9.20 -1.29 5.59
CA GLY A 23 8.99 -0.13 6.46
C GLY A 23 7.81 -0.31 7.41
N PRO A 24 6.57 -0.50 6.92
CA PRO A 24 5.43 -0.80 7.78
C PRO A 24 5.59 -2.13 8.53
N TYR A 25 6.20 -3.15 7.92
CA TYR A 25 6.48 -4.43 8.60
C TYR A 25 7.26 -4.23 9.91
N GLU A 26 8.33 -3.44 9.90
CA GLU A 26 9.15 -3.19 11.09
C GLU A 26 8.31 -2.58 12.22
N VAL A 27 7.43 -1.64 11.93
CA VAL A 27 6.55 -1.01 12.93
C VAL A 27 5.51 -2.01 13.45
N LEU A 28 4.84 -2.72 12.55
CA LEU A 28 3.74 -3.63 12.86
C LEU A 28 4.22 -4.85 13.67
N ALA A 29 5.40 -5.38 13.36
CA ALA A 29 6.00 -6.50 14.07
C ALA A 29 6.41 -6.18 15.52
N ARG A 30 6.48 -4.90 15.90
CA ARG A 30 6.80 -4.44 17.27
C ARG A 30 5.57 -4.30 18.15
N VAL A 31 4.36 -4.45 17.59
CA VAL A 31 3.13 -4.49 18.39
C VAL A 31 3.13 -5.75 19.25
N PRO A 32 2.90 -5.65 20.58
CA PRO A 32 2.94 -6.80 21.47
C PRO A 32 2.00 -7.92 21.03
N GLY A 33 2.56 -9.12 20.83
CA GLY A 33 1.82 -10.31 20.43
C GLY A 33 1.35 -10.34 18.96
N ALA A 34 1.73 -9.36 18.14
CA ALA A 34 1.29 -9.31 16.76
C ALA A 34 1.88 -10.42 15.87
N GLN A 35 1.08 -10.85 14.90
CA GLN A 35 1.48 -11.72 13.80
C GLN A 35 1.44 -10.92 12.51
N VAL A 36 2.57 -10.89 11.78
CA VAL A 36 2.67 -10.22 10.48
C VAL A 36 2.84 -11.26 9.39
N HIS A 37 1.89 -11.29 8.46
CA HIS A 37 1.82 -12.24 7.36
C HIS A 37 2.24 -11.57 6.06
N LEU A 38 3.23 -12.15 5.38
CA LEU A 38 3.63 -11.76 4.03
C LEU A 38 2.84 -12.64 3.06
N LEU A 39 1.82 -12.04 2.44
CA LEU A 39 0.80 -12.75 1.70
C LEU A 39 1.12 -12.78 0.22
N TRP A 40 1.22 -13.97 -0.37
CA TRP A 40 1.34 -14.13 -1.81
C TRP A 40 0.60 -15.36 -2.34
N LYS A 41 0.67 -15.63 -3.65
CA LYS A 41 -0.03 -16.75 -4.29
C LYS A 41 0.58 -18.10 -3.93
N THR A 42 1.90 -18.14 -3.80
CA THR A 42 2.67 -19.33 -3.40
C THR A 42 3.65 -18.95 -2.29
N LEU A 43 4.31 -19.95 -1.71
CA LEU A 43 5.42 -19.75 -0.76
C LEU A 43 6.79 -19.67 -1.44
N ASP A 44 6.83 -19.56 -2.76
CA ASP A 44 8.08 -19.39 -3.49
C ASP A 44 8.71 -18.02 -3.21
N PRO A 45 10.04 -17.90 -3.19
CA PRO A 45 10.71 -16.62 -2.96
C PRO A 45 10.31 -15.56 -4.00
N VAL A 46 9.95 -14.36 -3.51
CA VAL A 46 9.51 -13.23 -4.34
C VAL A 46 10.61 -12.19 -4.42
N ARG A 47 10.97 -11.80 -5.65
CA ARG A 47 12.01 -10.80 -5.91
C ARG A 47 11.43 -9.38 -6.01
N SER A 48 12.01 -8.43 -5.28
CA SER A 48 11.69 -7.00 -5.34
C SER A 48 12.20 -6.34 -6.61
N ASP A 49 11.77 -5.12 -6.87
CA ASP A 49 12.22 -4.27 -8.00
C ASP A 49 13.74 -3.98 -8.01
N THR A 50 14.38 -4.16 -6.86
CA THR A 50 15.78 -3.89 -6.55
C THR A 50 16.57 -5.17 -6.29
N GLY A 51 15.93 -6.33 -6.41
CA GLY A 51 16.57 -7.63 -6.36
C GLY A 51 16.65 -8.29 -4.97
N LEU A 52 16.18 -7.62 -3.91
CA LEU A 52 15.99 -8.27 -2.61
C LEU A 52 14.95 -9.37 -2.76
N THR A 53 15.23 -10.56 -2.22
CA THR A 53 14.30 -11.69 -2.28
C THR A 53 13.69 -11.92 -0.91
N ILE A 54 12.36 -12.01 -0.86
CA ILE A 54 11.57 -12.14 0.37
C ILE A 54 10.74 -13.42 0.28
N LEU A 55 10.70 -14.17 1.37
CA LEU A 55 9.88 -15.39 1.46
C LEU A 55 8.47 -15.03 1.97
N PRO A 56 7.40 -15.37 1.23
CA PRO A 56 6.04 -15.29 1.74
C PRO A 56 5.87 -16.18 2.98
N THR A 57 5.01 -15.77 3.92
CA THR A 57 4.74 -16.55 5.14
C THR A 57 3.35 -17.20 5.15
N SER A 58 2.47 -16.80 4.24
CA SER A 58 1.15 -17.41 4.04
C SER A 58 0.67 -17.16 2.62
N THR A 59 -0.15 -18.07 2.10
CA THR A 59 -0.78 -17.88 0.79
C THR A 59 -2.04 -17.00 0.90
N LEU A 60 -2.52 -16.44 -0.22
CA LEU A 60 -3.79 -15.69 -0.23
C LEU A 60 -4.98 -16.55 0.24
N ALA A 61 -4.97 -17.84 -0.13
CA ALA A 61 -6.02 -18.79 0.24
C ALA A 61 -5.99 -19.15 1.73
N GLU A 62 -4.80 -19.20 2.34
CA GLU A 62 -4.60 -19.59 3.74
C GLU A 62 -4.48 -18.39 4.69
N ALA A 63 -4.68 -17.17 4.17
CA ALA A 63 -4.60 -15.96 4.97
C ALA A 63 -5.62 -16.00 6.14
N PRO A 64 -5.18 -15.76 7.40
CA PRO A 64 -6.07 -15.74 8.54
C PRO A 64 -6.98 -14.49 8.50
N PRO A 65 -7.96 -14.37 9.40
CA PRO A 65 -8.62 -13.09 9.66
C PRO A 65 -7.59 -12.02 10.04
N LEU A 66 -7.71 -10.82 9.48
CA LEU A 66 -6.74 -9.73 9.64
C LEU A 66 -7.38 -8.50 10.30
N ASP A 67 -6.65 -7.85 11.19
CA ASP A 67 -6.96 -6.50 11.66
C ASP A 67 -6.57 -5.43 10.61
N LEU A 68 -5.47 -5.67 9.88
CA LEU A 68 -4.96 -4.80 8.83
C LEU A 68 -4.63 -5.59 7.57
N LEU A 69 -5.05 -5.09 6.43
CA LEU A 69 -4.59 -5.54 5.11
C LEU A 69 -3.91 -4.37 4.39
N LEU A 70 -2.61 -4.51 4.16
CA LEU A 70 -1.76 -3.49 3.56
C LEU A 70 -1.24 -3.93 2.19
N VAL A 71 -1.38 -3.05 1.21
CA VAL A 71 -0.88 -3.23 -0.16
C VAL A 71 0.27 -2.26 -0.41
N PRO A 72 1.52 -2.75 -0.58
CA PRO A 72 2.66 -1.92 -0.92
C PRO A 72 2.63 -1.53 -2.40
N GLY A 73 3.50 -0.59 -2.79
CA GLY A 73 3.68 -0.15 -4.16
C GLY A 73 4.83 -0.85 -4.89
N GLY A 74 5.24 -0.22 -6.00
CA GLY A 74 6.35 -0.65 -6.84
C GLY A 74 5.98 -0.93 -8.28
N GLY A 75 6.96 -1.38 -9.07
CA GLY A 75 6.79 -1.67 -10.49
C GLY A 75 5.78 -2.79 -10.77
N GLY A 76 5.69 -3.76 -9.87
CA GLY A 76 4.82 -4.94 -9.99
C GLY A 76 3.32 -4.63 -10.00
N ILE A 77 2.90 -3.48 -9.48
CA ILE A 77 1.47 -3.14 -9.35
C ILE A 77 0.75 -3.13 -10.69
N ASN A 78 1.44 -2.83 -11.80
CA ASN A 78 0.82 -2.76 -13.13
C ASN A 78 0.18 -4.10 -13.52
N ALA A 79 0.81 -5.24 -13.19
CA ALA A 79 0.23 -6.55 -13.42
C ALA A 79 -0.97 -6.82 -12.50
N LEU A 80 -0.91 -6.33 -11.25
CA LEU A 80 -1.96 -6.53 -10.25
C LEU A 80 -3.26 -5.80 -10.59
N LEU A 81 -3.22 -4.73 -11.37
CA LEU A 81 -4.43 -3.98 -11.77
C LEU A 81 -5.42 -4.82 -12.60
N ALA A 82 -4.97 -5.95 -13.15
CA ALA A 82 -5.79 -6.92 -13.87
C ALA A 82 -5.74 -8.35 -13.28
N ASP A 83 -5.05 -8.55 -12.15
CA ASP A 83 -4.90 -9.86 -11.53
C ASP A 83 -6.16 -10.23 -10.74
N GLU A 84 -7.01 -11.07 -11.33
CA GLU A 84 -8.32 -11.40 -10.75
C GLU A 84 -8.22 -12.07 -9.38
N GLU A 85 -7.20 -12.90 -9.15
CA GLU A 85 -7.00 -13.59 -7.88
C GLU A 85 -6.69 -12.59 -6.75
N VAL A 86 -5.75 -11.68 -7.01
CA VAL A 86 -5.38 -10.63 -6.04
C VAL A 86 -6.54 -9.68 -5.80
N LEU A 87 -7.19 -9.20 -6.86
CA LEU A 87 -8.29 -8.25 -6.74
C LEU A 87 -9.51 -8.86 -6.05
N ALA A 88 -9.82 -10.13 -6.31
CA ALA A 88 -10.88 -10.85 -5.60
C ALA A 88 -10.54 -11.04 -4.12
N PHE A 89 -9.31 -11.46 -3.81
CA PHE A 89 -8.83 -11.59 -2.44
C PHE A 89 -8.97 -10.27 -1.67
N LEU A 90 -8.51 -9.14 -2.24
CA LEU A 90 -8.63 -7.83 -1.60
C LEU A 90 -10.09 -7.44 -1.36
N ALA A 91 -10.95 -7.63 -2.37
CA ALA A 91 -12.38 -7.29 -2.27
C ALA A 91 -13.11 -8.16 -1.24
N GLU A 92 -12.77 -9.44 -1.13
CA GLU A 92 -13.34 -10.38 -0.16
C GLU A 92 -12.91 -10.05 1.28
N ARG A 93 -11.61 -9.82 1.50
CA ARG A 93 -11.07 -9.58 2.84
C ARG A 93 -11.41 -8.19 3.38
N ALA A 94 -11.66 -7.22 2.50
CA ALA A 94 -11.93 -5.84 2.89
C ALA A 94 -13.06 -5.68 3.90
N SER A 95 -14.17 -6.43 3.77
CA SER A 95 -15.31 -6.31 4.70
C SER A 95 -15.05 -6.90 6.08
N GLY A 96 -14.12 -7.84 6.20
CA GLY A 96 -13.75 -8.50 7.46
C GLY A 96 -12.55 -7.87 8.16
N THR A 97 -11.84 -6.95 7.49
CA THR A 97 -10.63 -6.31 8.01
C THR A 97 -10.99 -4.99 8.67
N ARG A 98 -10.38 -4.68 9.82
CA ARG A 98 -10.66 -3.41 10.52
C ARG A 98 -10.15 -2.22 9.73
N TYR A 99 -8.92 -2.30 9.20
CA TYR A 99 -8.31 -1.26 8.39
C TYR A 99 -7.72 -1.78 7.08
N LEU A 100 -7.83 -0.94 6.04
CA LEU A 100 -7.17 -1.14 4.77
C LEU A 100 -6.05 -0.12 4.60
N SER A 101 -4.94 -0.54 4.00
CA SER A 101 -3.87 0.39 3.69
C SER A 101 -3.25 0.20 2.31
N GLY A 102 -2.94 1.33 1.66
CA GLY A 102 -2.20 1.38 0.41
C GLY A 102 -1.00 2.29 0.58
N ILE A 103 0.22 1.77 0.38
CA ILE A 103 1.45 2.57 0.43
C ILE A 103 1.92 2.84 -0.99
N CYS A 104 2.33 4.08 -1.26
CA CYS A 104 2.84 4.46 -2.58
C CYS A 104 1.81 4.08 -3.66
N THR A 105 2.19 3.37 -4.72
CA THR A 105 1.29 2.93 -5.78
C THR A 105 0.35 1.78 -5.40
N GLY A 106 0.47 1.19 -4.20
CA GLY A 106 -0.42 0.14 -3.71
C GLY A 106 -1.88 0.58 -3.60
N SER A 107 -2.13 1.88 -3.36
CA SER A 107 -3.48 2.47 -3.42
C SER A 107 -4.16 2.26 -4.77
N LEU A 108 -3.42 2.19 -5.89
CA LEU A 108 -4.02 1.94 -7.21
C LEU A 108 -4.58 0.51 -7.31
N VAL A 109 -3.96 -0.46 -6.63
CA VAL A 109 -4.46 -1.84 -6.57
C VAL A 109 -5.74 -1.93 -5.74
N LEU A 110 -5.80 -1.21 -4.60
CA LEU A 110 -7.05 -1.05 -3.85
C LEU A 110 -8.15 -0.40 -4.71
N GLY A 111 -7.78 0.60 -5.52
CA GLY A 111 -8.67 1.22 -6.49
C GLY A 111 -9.21 0.22 -7.51
N ALA A 112 -8.34 -0.59 -8.12
CA ALA A 112 -8.72 -1.63 -9.07
C ALA A 112 -9.61 -2.72 -8.45
N ALA A 113 -9.43 -3.00 -7.15
CA ALA A 113 -10.30 -3.89 -6.38
C ALA A 113 -11.68 -3.28 -6.06
N GLY A 114 -11.89 -2.00 -6.40
CA GLY A 114 -13.14 -1.27 -6.18
C GLY A 114 -13.29 -0.67 -4.79
N LEU A 115 -12.20 -0.60 -4.01
CA LEU A 115 -12.21 -0.23 -2.60
C LEU A 115 -12.04 1.29 -2.34
N LEU A 116 -11.84 2.09 -3.39
CA LEU A 116 -11.58 3.53 -3.27
C LEU A 116 -12.69 4.44 -3.81
N GLU A 117 -13.84 3.88 -4.21
CA GLU A 117 -14.95 4.67 -4.73
C GLU A 117 -15.45 5.69 -3.71
N GLY A 118 -15.47 6.98 -4.09
CA GLY A 118 -15.91 8.06 -3.22
C GLY A 118 -14.98 8.33 -2.03
N LYS A 119 -13.78 7.73 -2.00
CA LYS A 119 -12.81 7.88 -0.91
C LYS A 119 -11.75 8.92 -1.24
N ARG A 120 -11.27 9.63 -0.21
CA ARG A 120 -10.03 10.38 -0.24
C ARG A 120 -8.86 9.40 -0.14
N ALA A 121 -7.87 9.51 -1.03
CA ALA A 121 -6.70 8.63 -1.01
C ALA A 121 -5.41 9.35 -1.42
N GLY A 122 -4.31 8.98 -0.77
CA GLY A 122 -2.94 9.28 -1.15
C GLY A 122 -2.30 8.14 -1.95
N THR A 123 -1.22 8.46 -2.65
CA THR A 123 -0.35 7.51 -3.37
C THR A 123 0.99 8.19 -3.68
N HIS A 124 1.89 7.54 -4.42
CA HIS A 124 3.12 8.15 -4.91
C HIS A 124 2.82 9.43 -5.71
N TRP A 125 3.58 10.51 -5.47
CA TRP A 125 3.33 11.82 -6.07
C TRP A 125 3.22 11.77 -7.61
N ALA A 126 4.09 11.01 -8.27
CA ALA A 126 4.10 10.87 -9.73
C ALA A 126 2.94 10.00 -10.28
N SER A 127 2.15 9.35 -9.42
CA SER A 127 1.03 8.49 -9.82
C SER A 127 -0.31 8.95 -9.21
N ARG A 128 -0.34 10.10 -8.54
CA ARG A 128 -1.51 10.63 -7.84
C ARG A 128 -2.73 10.82 -8.74
N GLY A 129 -2.52 11.34 -9.95
CA GLY A 129 -3.61 11.56 -10.91
C GLY A 129 -4.37 10.28 -11.32
N PHE A 130 -3.75 9.11 -11.18
CA PHE A 130 -4.38 7.83 -11.56
C PHE A 130 -5.45 7.36 -10.58
N LEU A 131 -5.50 7.90 -9.36
CA LEU A 131 -6.50 7.54 -8.36
C LEU A 131 -7.94 7.82 -8.83
N SER A 132 -8.13 8.91 -9.58
CA SER A 132 -9.46 9.29 -10.10
C SER A 132 -10.03 8.30 -11.10
N ALA A 133 -9.19 7.50 -11.76
CA ALA A 133 -9.65 6.43 -12.64
C ALA A 133 -10.43 5.33 -11.89
N PHE A 134 -10.25 5.25 -10.57
CA PHE A 134 -10.89 4.28 -9.68
C PHE A 134 -11.90 4.94 -8.73
N GLY A 135 -12.38 6.14 -9.04
CA GLY A 135 -13.42 6.83 -8.27
C GLY A 135 -12.93 7.49 -6.97
N ALA A 136 -11.62 7.52 -6.73
CA ALA A 136 -11.06 8.17 -5.55
C ALA A 136 -10.79 9.66 -5.79
N THR A 137 -10.88 10.46 -4.73
CA THR A 137 -10.40 11.84 -4.69
C THR A 137 -8.91 11.86 -4.33
N PRO A 138 -8.01 12.28 -5.23
CA PRO A 138 -6.58 12.27 -4.94
C PRO A 138 -6.20 13.36 -3.94
N VAL A 139 -5.43 13.00 -2.91
CA VAL A 139 -4.98 13.92 -1.87
C VAL A 139 -3.45 13.98 -1.83
N ALA A 140 -2.92 15.20 -1.65
CA ALA A 140 -1.50 15.51 -1.67
C ALA A 140 -0.85 15.55 -0.28
N GLU A 141 -1.19 14.60 0.57
CA GLU A 141 -0.66 14.49 1.93
C GLU A 141 0.21 13.24 2.07
N ARG A 142 1.13 13.24 3.04
CA ARG A 142 2.03 12.11 3.29
C ARG A 142 1.28 10.87 3.80
N VAL A 143 0.29 11.10 4.66
CA VAL A 143 -0.64 10.11 5.22
C VAL A 143 -2.04 10.66 5.04
N VAL A 144 -2.93 9.90 4.41
CA VAL A 144 -4.34 10.25 4.18
C VAL A 144 -5.20 9.22 4.88
N VAL A 145 -6.12 9.68 5.73
CA VAL A 145 -7.06 8.83 6.47
C VAL A 145 -8.49 9.17 6.04
N ASP A 146 -9.26 8.16 5.62
CA ASP A 146 -10.68 8.24 5.29
C ASP A 146 -11.43 7.07 5.94
N GLY A 147 -11.95 7.31 7.15
CA GLY A 147 -12.58 6.27 7.97
C GLY A 147 -11.59 5.15 8.29
N THR A 148 -11.83 3.96 7.74
CA THR A 148 -11.00 2.76 7.94
C THR A 148 -9.89 2.58 6.89
N LEU A 149 -9.76 3.52 5.94
CA LEU A 149 -8.75 3.50 4.90
C LEU A 149 -7.58 4.43 5.25
N PHE A 150 -6.37 3.88 5.22
CA PHE A 150 -5.11 4.60 5.48
C PHE A 150 -4.20 4.50 4.26
N THR A 151 -3.95 5.60 3.57
CA THR A 151 -3.07 5.60 2.39
C THR A 151 -1.86 6.48 2.59
N GLY A 152 -0.71 5.99 2.13
CA GLY A 152 0.58 6.65 2.26
C GLY A 152 1.12 7.15 0.92
N GLY A 153 1.90 8.22 0.99
CA GLY A 153 2.72 8.72 -0.11
C GLY A 153 3.84 7.74 -0.52
N GLY A 154 4.91 8.26 -1.10
CA GLY A 154 6.01 7.42 -1.60
C GLY A 154 6.79 6.70 -0.50
N VAL A 155 7.05 5.42 -0.72
CA VAL A 155 8.07 4.59 -0.08
C VAL A 155 8.11 4.65 1.45
N THR A 156 8.84 5.62 2.02
CA THR A 156 9.02 5.73 3.47
C THR A 156 7.75 6.13 4.22
N ALA A 157 6.73 6.64 3.51
CA ALA A 157 5.44 6.96 4.12
C ALA A 157 4.78 5.74 4.80
N GLY A 158 5.16 4.51 4.41
CA GLY A 158 4.66 3.29 5.06
C GLY A 158 4.97 3.21 6.56
N ILE A 159 6.09 3.78 7.02
CA ILE A 159 6.44 3.83 8.45
C ILE A 159 5.46 4.72 9.20
N ASP A 160 5.19 5.92 8.69
CA ASP A 160 4.26 6.87 9.32
C ASP A 160 2.82 6.37 9.31
N VAL A 161 2.41 5.74 8.20
CA VAL A 161 1.10 5.08 8.10
C VAL A 161 0.97 3.98 9.15
N ALA A 162 1.97 3.11 9.30
CA ALA A 162 1.95 2.05 10.29
C ALA A 162 1.91 2.60 11.73
N LEU A 163 2.70 3.62 12.06
CA LEU A 163 2.65 4.27 13.38
C LEU A 163 1.27 4.89 13.65
N ARG A 164 0.67 5.52 12.64
CA ARG A 164 -0.69 6.08 12.74
C ARG A 164 -1.73 5.00 13.00
N ILE A 165 -1.66 3.88 12.26
CA ILE A 165 -2.56 2.73 12.43
C ILE A 165 -2.39 2.10 13.81
N VAL A 166 -1.16 1.92 14.29
CA VAL A 166 -0.89 1.41 15.63
C VAL A 166 -1.51 2.32 16.70
N GLY A 167 -1.40 3.64 16.53
CA GLY A 167 -2.02 4.60 17.44
C GLY A 167 -3.54 4.49 17.50
N GLU A 168 -4.18 4.22 16.36
CA GLU A 168 -5.63 4.01 16.26
C GLU A 168 -6.08 2.66 16.84
N LEU A 169 -5.31 1.58 16.61
CA LEU A 169 -5.67 0.24 17.08
C LEU A 169 -5.34 -0.01 18.56
N PHE A 170 -4.20 0.49 19.03
CA PHE A 170 -3.59 0.10 20.32
C PHE A 170 -3.23 1.30 21.20
N GLY A 171 -3.65 2.51 20.81
CA GLY A 171 -3.45 3.74 21.55
C GLY A 171 -2.10 4.43 21.27
N GLU A 172 -2.10 5.75 21.49
CA GLU A 172 -0.96 6.64 21.23
C GLU A 172 0.32 6.21 21.95
N GLN A 173 0.20 5.71 23.20
CA GLN A 173 1.36 5.29 23.99
C GLN A 173 2.11 4.12 23.33
N THR A 174 1.39 3.16 22.76
CA THR A 174 1.98 2.02 22.05
C THR A 174 2.76 2.50 20.82
N ALA A 175 2.17 3.40 20.03
CA ALA A 175 2.83 3.98 18.86
C ALA A 175 4.11 4.74 19.25
N LYS A 176 4.08 5.55 20.32
CA LYS A 176 5.25 6.28 20.84
C LYS A 176 6.36 5.36 21.32
N LEU A 177 6.01 4.29 22.04
CA LEU A 177 6.99 3.28 22.48
C LEU A 177 7.66 2.59 21.29
N ILE A 178 6.88 2.22 20.27
CA ILE A 178 7.43 1.61 19.05
C ILE A 178 8.34 2.61 18.33
N GLN A 179 7.87 3.84 18.10
CA GLN A 179 8.66 4.90 17.48
C GLN A 179 10.02 5.09 18.17
N LEU A 180 10.03 5.15 19.51
CA LEU A 180 11.25 5.28 20.29
C LEU A 180 12.13 4.02 20.20
N SER A 181 11.55 2.82 20.22
CA SER A 181 12.32 1.56 20.20
C SER A 181 13.06 1.32 18.89
N ILE A 182 12.56 1.86 17.77
CA ILE A 182 13.23 1.83 16.47
C ILE A 182 13.99 3.13 16.17
N GLU A 183 14.04 4.06 17.12
CA GLU A 183 14.69 5.38 17.01
C GLU A 183 14.27 6.14 15.74
N TYR A 184 12.97 6.16 15.43
CA TYR A 184 12.44 6.85 14.26
C TYR A 184 12.37 8.37 14.49
N ASP A 185 13.53 9.02 14.37
CA ASP A 185 13.79 10.47 14.39
C ASP A 185 14.53 10.89 13.09
N PRO A 186 13.85 10.85 11.91
CA PRO A 186 14.51 11.05 10.64
C PRO A 186 15.01 12.48 10.47
N LYS A 187 16.28 12.63 10.07
CA LYS A 187 16.93 13.90 9.71
C LYS A 187 17.52 13.82 8.30
N PRO A 188 16.67 13.91 7.24
CA PRO A 188 17.15 13.79 5.87
C PRO A 188 18.23 14.84 5.56
N PRO A 189 19.35 14.47 4.92
CA PRO A 189 20.44 15.40 4.61
C PRO A 189 20.14 16.32 3.41
N PHE A 190 19.01 16.10 2.72
CA PHE A 190 18.55 16.89 1.58
C PHE A 190 17.05 17.13 1.68
N ASP A 191 16.60 18.32 1.27
CA ASP A 191 15.17 18.66 1.19
C ASP A 191 14.64 18.37 -0.22
N SER A 192 14.57 17.10 -0.60
CA SER A 192 14.13 16.68 -1.96
C SER A 192 13.19 15.48 -1.94
N GLY A 193 12.49 15.28 -0.83
CA GLY A 193 11.51 14.22 -0.66
C GLY A 193 10.15 14.48 -1.32
N SER A 194 9.92 15.69 -1.82
CA SER A 194 8.72 16.12 -2.54
C SER A 194 9.11 16.92 -3.80
N PRO A 195 8.22 17.02 -4.81
CA PRO A 195 8.46 17.91 -5.96
C PRO A 195 8.74 19.36 -5.56
N ASP A 196 8.05 19.87 -4.54
CA ASP A 196 8.19 21.25 -4.07
C ASP A 196 9.58 21.47 -3.44
N GLY A 197 10.05 20.55 -2.59
CA GLY A 197 11.39 20.65 -1.99
C GLY A 197 12.51 20.44 -3.01
N ALA A 198 12.34 19.47 -3.92
CA ALA A 198 13.35 19.15 -4.94
C ALA A 198 13.53 20.26 -6.00
N GLY A 199 12.50 21.08 -6.22
CA GLY A 199 12.46 22.09 -7.27
C GLY A 199 12.28 21.51 -8.67
N ALA A 200 11.99 22.40 -9.63
CA ALA A 200 11.59 22.03 -10.99
C ALA A 200 12.67 21.21 -11.73
N GLN A 201 13.94 21.63 -11.65
CA GLN A 201 15.02 20.97 -12.40
C GLN A 201 15.18 19.49 -12.01
N VAL A 202 15.24 19.18 -10.70
CA VAL A 202 15.40 17.81 -10.22
C VAL A 202 14.14 16.99 -10.51
N THR A 203 12.97 17.60 -10.30
CA THR A 203 11.67 16.96 -10.57
C THR A 203 11.53 16.58 -12.04
N ASP A 204 11.83 17.49 -12.97
CA ASP A 204 11.72 17.25 -14.41
C ASP A 204 12.69 16.18 -14.90
N GLN A 205 13.93 16.19 -14.38
CA GLN A 205 14.92 15.14 -14.69
C GLN A 205 14.44 13.76 -14.23
N LEU A 206 13.87 13.66 -13.03
CA LEU A 206 13.34 12.41 -12.51
C LEU A 206 12.11 11.95 -13.30
N LEU A 207 11.18 12.86 -13.63
CA LEU A 207 10.01 12.56 -14.46
C LEU A 207 10.42 12.06 -15.85
N ALA A 208 11.45 12.64 -16.46
CA ALA A 208 11.97 12.17 -17.75
C ALA A 208 12.50 10.73 -17.66
N ARG A 209 13.22 10.38 -16.57
CA ARG A 209 13.69 9.01 -16.32
C ARG A 209 12.54 8.03 -16.05
N MET A 210 11.49 8.48 -15.38
CA MET A 210 10.34 7.66 -15.04
C MET A 210 9.33 7.51 -16.19
N ARG A 211 9.45 8.30 -17.27
CA ARG A 211 8.46 8.36 -18.36
C ARG A 211 8.03 6.98 -18.88
N PRO A 212 8.93 6.06 -19.25
CA PRO A 212 8.51 4.75 -19.77
C PRO A 212 7.68 3.94 -18.76
N MET A 213 8.03 4.02 -17.48
CA MET A 213 7.29 3.36 -16.41
C MET A 213 5.91 4.00 -16.18
N LEU A 214 5.83 5.33 -16.25
CA LEU A 214 4.57 6.07 -16.10
C LEU A 214 3.62 5.82 -17.27
N ASP A 215 4.13 5.72 -18.49
CA ASP A 215 3.32 5.42 -19.69
C ASP A 215 2.76 3.99 -19.60
N ALA A 216 3.59 3.01 -19.22
CA ALA A 216 3.13 1.64 -18.96
C ALA A 216 2.08 1.59 -17.83
N ARG A 217 2.26 2.42 -16.79
CA ARG A 217 1.28 2.53 -15.70
C ARG A 217 -0.03 3.15 -16.17
N ALA A 218 0.00 4.18 -17.00
CA ALA A 218 -1.20 4.80 -17.55
C ALA A 218 -2.03 3.77 -18.34
N ALA A 219 -1.38 2.96 -19.18
CA ALA A 219 -2.04 1.89 -19.92
C ALA A 219 -2.66 0.83 -18.98
N ALA A 220 -1.92 0.38 -17.96
CA ALA A 220 -2.41 -0.58 -16.98
C ALA A 220 -3.60 -0.03 -16.16
N VAL A 221 -3.54 1.24 -15.76
CA VAL A 221 -4.63 1.93 -15.04
C VAL A 221 -5.88 2.01 -15.91
N ALA A 222 -5.74 2.38 -17.18
CA ALA A 222 -6.87 2.45 -18.11
C ALA A 222 -7.56 1.08 -18.25
N ALA A 223 -6.78 0.02 -18.45
CA ALA A 223 -7.29 -1.35 -18.55
C ALA A 223 -7.95 -1.81 -17.24
N GLY A 224 -7.32 -1.55 -16.08
CA GLY A 224 -7.87 -1.90 -14.77
C GLY A 224 -9.18 -1.17 -14.47
N ALA A 225 -9.28 0.11 -14.81
CA ALA A 225 -10.51 0.90 -14.63
C ALA A 225 -11.65 0.39 -15.53
N GLU A 226 -11.35 -0.01 -16.77
CA GLU A 226 -12.34 -0.65 -17.65
C GLU A 226 -12.82 -1.99 -17.09
N ALA A 227 -11.89 -2.84 -16.63
CA ALA A 227 -12.22 -4.12 -16.01
C ALA A 227 -13.11 -3.95 -14.76
N LEU A 228 -12.78 -2.97 -13.90
CA LEU A 228 -13.60 -2.65 -12.73
C LEU A 228 -15.02 -2.24 -13.12
N ARG A 229 -15.18 -1.38 -14.13
CA ARG A 229 -16.52 -0.98 -14.63
C ARG A 229 -17.32 -2.18 -15.13
N ARG A 230 -16.71 -3.07 -15.93
CA ARG A 230 -17.37 -4.30 -16.40
C ARG A 230 -17.83 -5.19 -15.24
N ARG A 231 -16.99 -5.40 -14.23
CA ARG A 231 -17.34 -6.18 -13.03
C ARG A 231 -18.54 -5.59 -12.28
N ARG A 232 -18.63 -4.27 -12.19
CA ARG A 232 -19.76 -3.59 -11.53
C ARG A 232 -21.06 -3.73 -12.32
N SER A 233 -21.01 -3.51 -13.64
CA SER A 233 -22.18 -3.70 -14.51
C SER A 233 -22.73 -5.12 -14.43
N ALA A 234 -21.84 -6.13 -14.39
CA ALA A 234 -22.24 -7.53 -14.27
C ALA A 234 -22.89 -7.88 -12.92
N ARG A 235 -22.56 -7.18 -11.84
CA ARG A 235 -23.20 -7.36 -10.51
C ARG A 235 -24.53 -6.62 -10.35
N ALA A 236 -24.79 -5.63 -11.20
CA ALA A 236 -26.01 -4.83 -11.18
C ALA A 236 -27.11 -5.37 -12.12
N SER A 237 -26.80 -6.41 -12.90
CA SER A 237 -27.70 -7.11 -13.82
C SER A 237 -28.21 -8.40 -13.19
#